data_AF-A0A917M6W4-F1
#
_entry.id   AF-A0A917M6W4-F1
#
_cell.length_a   1.000
_cell.length_b   1.000
_cell.length_c   1.000
_cell.angle_alpha   90.00
_cell.angle_beta   90.00
_cell.angle_gamma   90.00
#
_symmetry.space_group_name_H-M   'P 1'
#
loop_
_entity.id
_entity.type
_entity.pdbx_description
1 polymer ?
#
loop_
_entity_poly.entity_id
_entity_poly.type
_entity_poly.pdbx_seq_one_letter_code
_entity_poly.pdbx_strand_id
1 'polypeptide(L)'
;MTHEEAVHILEMIKDAYPKFPISKGKATLLIPSLKKMDYNGVMEKFSDFAANHPYAPMIAEIASYPLEPNLYLEKMNKWKREADKVPAEIKENFRQAMHELIKEKSQS
;
A
#
# COMPACT_ATOMS: atom_id res chain seq x y z
N MET A 1 -1.15 2.22 -12.52
CA MET A 1 -1.65 2.96 -13.71
C MET A 1 -1.10 2.37 -15.01
N THR A 2 -1.72 2.65 -16.15
CA THR A 2 -1.28 2.23 -17.49
C THR A 2 -0.09 3.05 -17.99
N HIS A 3 0.45 2.70 -19.16
CA HIS A 3 1.54 3.46 -19.77
C HIS A 3 1.05 4.83 -20.24
N GLU A 4 -0.12 4.87 -20.86
CA GLU A 4 -0.78 6.08 -21.37
C GLU A 4 -1.08 7.05 -20.23
N GLU A 5 -1.57 6.54 -19.11
CA GLU A 5 -1.80 7.32 -17.89
C GLU A 5 -0.50 7.92 -17.33
N ALA A 6 0.59 7.14 -17.32
CA ALA A 6 1.89 7.64 -16.88
C ALA A 6 2.48 8.70 -17.82
N VAL A 7 2.29 8.55 -19.14
CA VAL A 7 2.67 9.57 -20.13
C VAL A 7 1.85 10.83 -19.93
N HIS A 8 0.54 10.70 -19.74
CA HIS A 8 -0.36 11.82 -19.50
C HIS A 8 0.06 12.64 -18.27
N ILE A 9 0.45 12.00 -17.16
CA ILE A 9 0.98 12.71 -15.98
C ILE A 9 2.23 13.53 -16.33
N LEU A 10 3.16 12.96 -17.11
CA LEU A 10 4.36 13.69 -17.51
C LEU A 10 4.03 14.87 -18.43
N GLU A 11 3.07 14.72 -19.35
CA GLU A 11 2.58 15.81 -20.19
C GLU A 11 1.97 16.94 -19.34
N MET A 12 1.12 16.60 -18.36
CA MET A 12 0.55 17.56 -17.41
C MET A 12 1.62 18.30 -16.60
N ILE A 13 2.66 17.62 -16.13
CA ILE A 13 3.80 18.26 -15.44
C ILE A 13 4.52 19.22 -16.38
N LYS A 14 4.74 18.82 -17.65
CA LYS A 14 5.41 19.67 -18.64
C LYS A 14 4.59 20.92 -18.96
N ASP A 15 3.27 20.79 -19.05
CA ASP A 15 2.37 21.90 -19.37
C ASP A 15 2.25 22.88 -18.20
N ALA A 16 2.15 22.37 -16.97
CA ALA A 16 2.16 23.20 -15.77
C ALA A 16 3.52 23.89 -15.53
N TYR A 17 4.62 23.24 -15.94
CA TYR A 17 5.98 23.74 -15.72
C TYR A 17 6.82 23.76 -17.01
N PRO A 18 6.58 24.72 -17.93
CA PRO A 18 7.26 24.77 -19.23
C PRO A 18 8.79 24.87 -19.16
N LYS A 19 9.31 25.40 -18.04
CA LYS A 19 10.76 25.52 -17.77
C LYS A 19 11.42 24.20 -17.36
N PHE A 20 10.63 23.16 -17.06
CA PHE A 20 11.13 21.85 -16.68
C PHE A 20 11.12 20.89 -17.89
N PRO A 21 12.25 20.70 -18.57
CA PRO A 21 12.28 19.83 -19.74
C PRO A 21 12.14 18.37 -19.31
N ILE A 22 11.05 17.75 -19.77
CA ILE A 22 10.88 16.29 -19.73
C ILE A 22 11.41 15.74 -21.06
N SER A 23 12.64 15.22 -21.01
CA SER A 23 13.24 14.53 -22.13
C SER A 23 12.74 13.08 -22.21
N LYS A 24 12.90 12.44 -23.38
CA LYS A 24 12.62 11.00 -23.54
C LYS A 24 13.37 10.16 -22.50
N GLY A 25 14.63 10.50 -22.20
CA GLY A 25 15.42 9.80 -21.19
C GLY A 25 14.81 9.90 -19.78
N LYS A 26 14.30 11.08 -19.39
CA LYS A 26 13.60 11.25 -18.12
C LYS A 26 12.29 10.44 -18.10
N ALA A 27 11.52 10.48 -19.18
CA ALA A 27 10.29 9.70 -19.28
C ALA A 27 10.55 8.19 -19.11
N THR A 28 11.57 7.65 -19.78
CA THR A 28 11.97 6.23 -19.63
C THR A 28 12.31 5.85 -18.19
N LEU A 29 12.88 6.76 -17.41
CA LEU A 29 13.22 6.52 -16.00
C LEU A 29 12.01 6.64 -15.07
N LEU A 30 11.10 7.58 -15.33
CA LEU A 30 9.99 7.89 -14.42
C LEU A 30 8.75 7.01 -14.66
N ILE A 31 8.49 6.61 -15.91
CA ILE A 31 7.32 5.80 -16.27
C ILE A 31 7.24 4.48 -15.49
N PRO A 32 8.32 3.69 -15.34
CA PRO A 32 8.27 2.46 -14.53
C PRO A 32 7.87 2.69 -13.08
N SER A 33 8.25 3.83 -12.51
CA SER A 33 7.89 4.21 -11.13
C SER A 33 6.42 4.63 -11.05
N LEU A 34 5.97 5.46 -11.99
CA LEU A 34 4.57 5.88 -12.09
C LEU A 34 3.63 4.69 -12.27
N LYS A 35 4.00 3.69 -13.06
CA LYS A 35 3.16 2.49 -13.28
C LYS A 35 2.79 1.74 -11.99
N LYS A 36 3.60 1.84 -10.93
CA LYS A 36 3.34 1.23 -9.61
C LYS A 36 2.32 1.99 -8.76
N MET A 37 1.94 3.19 -9.19
CA MET A 37 1.08 4.12 -8.48
C MET A 37 -0.36 4.09 -8.99
N ASP A 38 -1.25 4.66 -8.20
CA ASP A 38 -2.64 4.93 -8.57
C ASP A 38 -2.73 6.24 -9.36
N TYR A 39 -3.40 6.20 -10.51
CA TYR A 39 -3.47 7.36 -11.41
C TYR A 39 -4.22 8.54 -10.77
N ASN A 40 -5.40 8.27 -10.22
CA ASN A 40 -6.25 9.31 -9.65
C ASN A 40 -5.58 9.96 -8.44
N GLY A 41 -5.01 9.15 -7.55
CA GLY A 41 -4.30 9.66 -6.38
C GLY A 41 -3.04 10.45 -6.73
N VAL A 42 -2.35 10.12 -7.83
CA VAL A 42 -1.22 10.93 -8.31
C VAL A 42 -1.69 12.26 -8.86
N MET A 43 -2.78 12.27 -9.66
CA MET A 43 -3.35 13.50 -10.23
C MET A 43 -3.89 14.45 -9.16
N GLU A 44 -4.55 13.94 -8.13
CA GLU A 44 -5.01 14.73 -6.97
C GLU A 44 -3.83 15.43 -6.28
N LYS A 45 -2.80 14.66 -5.91
CA LYS A 45 -1.58 15.20 -5.29
C LYS A 45 -0.85 16.18 -6.20
N PHE A 46 -0.83 15.93 -7.50
CA PHE A 46 -0.23 16.83 -8.48
C PHE A 46 -0.98 18.17 -8.55
N SER A 47 -2.31 18.13 -8.60
CA SER A 47 -3.15 19.34 -8.60
C SER A 47 -2.92 20.17 -7.34
N ASP A 48 -2.93 19.53 -6.17
CA ASP A 48 -2.67 20.19 -4.89
C ASP A 48 -1.25 20.78 -4.83
N PHE A 49 -0.26 20.05 -5.33
CA PHE A 49 1.12 20.52 -5.36
C PHE A 49 1.26 21.75 -6.27
N ALA A 50 0.69 21.69 -7.47
CA ALA A 50 0.78 22.74 -8.47
C ALA A 50 0.08 24.04 -8.05
N ALA A 51 -0.99 23.94 -7.26
CA ALA A 51 -1.64 25.10 -6.68
C ALA A 51 -0.74 25.87 -5.69
N ASN A 52 0.20 25.17 -5.04
CA ASN A 52 0.98 25.72 -3.92
C ASN A 52 2.46 25.97 -4.26
N HIS A 53 3.00 25.35 -5.32
CA HIS A 53 4.42 25.38 -5.62
C HIS A 53 4.71 25.84 -7.06
N PRO A 54 5.59 26.84 -7.25
CA PRO A 54 5.94 27.36 -8.57
C PRO A 54 6.97 26.50 -9.33
N TYR A 55 7.43 25.40 -8.72
CA TYR A 55 8.43 24.50 -9.28
C TYR A 55 7.83 23.11 -9.54
N ALA A 56 8.40 22.37 -10.49
CA ALA A 56 7.91 21.06 -10.86
C ALA A 56 8.12 20.04 -9.73
N PRO A 57 7.11 19.21 -9.42
CA PRO A 57 7.24 18.19 -8.39
C PRO A 57 8.20 17.08 -8.82
N MET A 58 8.81 16.46 -7.81
CA MET A 58 9.40 15.13 -7.92
C MET A 58 8.31 14.05 -7.86
N ILE A 59 8.58 12.90 -8.45
CA ILE A 59 7.67 11.74 -8.41
C ILE A 59 7.32 11.32 -6.97
N ALA A 60 8.24 11.52 -6.03
CA ALA A 60 8.01 11.23 -4.61
C ALA A 60 6.96 12.17 -3.97
N GLU A 61 6.87 13.43 -4.42
CA GLU A 61 5.94 14.43 -3.87
C GLU A 61 4.50 14.14 -4.30
N ILE A 62 4.33 13.57 -5.50
CA ILE A 62 3.02 13.18 -6.05
C ILE A 62 2.74 11.69 -5.89
N ALA A 63 3.56 10.95 -5.16
CA ALA A 63 3.44 9.50 -5.06
C ALA A 63 2.13 9.09 -4.38
N SER A 64 1.28 8.34 -5.07
CA SER A 64 0.10 7.70 -4.49
C SER A 64 0.10 6.23 -4.84
N TYR A 65 0.18 5.35 -3.85
CA TYR A 65 0.21 3.92 -4.07
C TYR A 65 -1.18 3.34 -3.80
N PRO A 66 -1.64 2.37 -4.62
CA PRO A 66 -2.86 1.65 -4.32
C PRO A 66 -2.73 1.04 -2.92
N LEU A 67 -3.82 1.04 -2.16
CA LEU A 67 -3.88 0.33 -0.89
C LEU A 67 -3.67 -1.15 -1.19
N GLU A 68 -2.47 -1.67 -0.95
CA GLU A 68 -2.27 -3.11 -0.98
C GLU A 68 -3.20 -3.71 0.08
N PRO A 69 -4.07 -4.67 -0.28
CA PRO A 69 -4.89 -5.35 0.72
C PRO A 69 -3.94 -5.95 1.75
N ASN A 70 -4.07 -5.49 2.99
CA ASN A 70 -3.20 -5.96 4.07
C ASN A 70 -3.63 -7.38 4.44
N LEU A 71 -3.05 -8.36 3.75
CA LEU A 71 -3.31 -9.79 3.94
C LEU A 71 -3.11 -10.22 5.40
N TYR A 72 -2.25 -9.53 6.16
CA TYR A 72 -2.04 -9.81 7.58
C TYR A 72 -3.21 -9.35 8.45
N LEU A 73 -3.75 -8.15 8.20
CA LEU A 73 -4.95 -7.66 8.88
C LEU A 73 -6.16 -8.54 8.56
N GLU A 74 -6.32 -8.96 7.31
CA GLU A 74 -7.40 -9.87 6.92
C GLU A 74 -7.29 -11.24 7.61
N LYS A 75 -6.09 -11.83 7.63
CA LYS A 75 -5.82 -13.09 8.35
C LYS A 75 -6.08 -12.95 9.85
N MET A 76 -5.60 -11.87 10.47
CA MET A 76 -5.82 -11.62 11.89
C MET A 76 -7.32 -11.46 12.21
N ASN A 77 -8.06 -10.73 11.38
CA ASN A 77 -9.51 -10.57 11.55
C ASN A 77 -10.27 -11.88 11.31
N LYS A 78 -9.78 -12.74 10.41
CA LYS A 78 -10.33 -14.09 10.23
C LYS A 78 -10.11 -14.94 11.48
N TRP A 79 -8.90 -14.97 12.02
CA TRP A 79 -8.58 -15.71 13.25
C TRP A 79 -9.36 -15.22 14.47
N LYS A 80 -9.53 -13.91 14.64
CA LYS A 80 -10.38 -13.35 15.71
C LYS A 80 -11.81 -13.86 15.61
N ARG A 81 -12.41 -13.76 14.41
CA ARG A 81 -13.77 -14.27 14.15
C ARG A 81 -13.90 -15.78 14.38
N GLU A 82 -12.86 -16.55 14.06
CA GLU A 82 -12.84 -17.99 14.34
C GLU A 82 -12.72 -18.27 15.83
N ALA A 83 -11.86 -17.55 16.55
CA ALA A 83 -11.67 -17.70 18.00
C ALA A 83 -12.90 -17.26 18.81
N ASP A 84 -13.64 -16.26 18.34
CA ASP A 84 -14.89 -15.79 18.98
C ASP A 84 -16.04 -16.80 18.85
N LYS A 85 -16.02 -17.62 17.79
CA LYS A 85 -17.01 -18.70 17.59
C LYS A 85 -16.77 -19.90 18.49
N VAL A 86 -15.60 -20.03 19.11
CA VAL A 86 -15.29 -21.15 19.99
C VAL A 86 -15.93 -20.92 21.37
N PRO A 87 -16.83 -21.82 21.83
CA PRO A 87 -17.45 -21.71 23.14
C PRO A 87 -16.42 -21.70 24.29
N ALA A 88 -16.77 -21.03 25.39
CA ALA A 88 -15.88 -20.92 26.55
C ALA A 88 -15.50 -22.28 27.16
N GLU A 89 -16.42 -23.25 27.14
CA GLU A 89 -16.19 -24.61 27.63
C GLU A 89 -15.08 -25.33 26.85
N ILE A 90 -15.06 -25.18 25.52
CA ILE A 90 -14.02 -25.77 24.66
C ILE A 90 -12.66 -25.12 24.96
N LYS A 91 -12.63 -23.81 25.21
CA LYS A 91 -11.39 -23.09 25.59
C LYS A 91 -10.84 -23.59 26.93
N GLU A 92 -11.73 -23.85 27.89
CA GLU A 92 -11.36 -24.34 29.20
C GLU A 92 -10.83 -25.78 29.15
N ASN A 93 -11.53 -26.67 28.45
CA ASN A 93 -11.10 -28.06 28.27
C ASN A 93 -9.75 -28.14 27.56
N PHE A 94 -9.54 -27.32 26.53
CA PHE A 94 -8.25 -27.22 25.85
C PHE A 94 -7.13 -26.75 26.79
N ARG A 95 -7.40 -25.75 27.64
CA ARG A 95 -6.41 -25.22 28.61
C ARG A 95 -5.97 -26.28 29.61
N GLN A 96 -6.91 -27.11 30.08
CA GLN A 96 -6.64 -28.19 31.02
C GLN A 96 -5.80 -29.30 30.36
N ALA A 97 -6.21 -29.76 29.17
CA ALA A 97 -5.45 -30.77 28.41
C ALA A 97 -4.02 -30.29 28.07
N MET A 98 -3.85 -29.01 27.73
CA MET A 98 -2.53 -28.43 27.49
C MET A 98 -1.66 -28.40 28.75
N HIS A 99 -2.24 -28.11 29.92
CA HIS A 99 -1.50 -28.13 31.19
C HIS A 99 -1.03 -29.54 31.56
N GLU A 100 -1.89 -30.54 31.33
CA GLU A 100 -1.54 -31.95 31.57
C GLU A 100 -0.40 -32.39 30.64
N LEU A 101 -0.51 -32.10 29.35
CA LEU A 101 0.52 -32.44 28.37
C LEU A 101 1.88 -31.81 28.70
N ILE A 102 1.89 -30.53 29.12
CA ILE A 102 3.14 -29.85 29.52
C ILE A 102 3.75 -30.52 30.74
N LYS A 103 2.93 -30.88 31.74
CA LYS A 103 3.41 -31.60 32.93
C LYS A 103 4.03 -32.95 32.55
N GLU A 104 3.34 -33.73 31.73
CA GLU A 104 3.83 -35.03 31.24
C GLU A 104 5.15 -34.91 30.47
N LYS A 105 5.27 -33.92 29.57
CA LYS A 105 6.48 -33.71 28.77
C LYS A 105 7.64 -33.06 29.53
N SER A 106 7.35 -32.37 30.64
CA SER A 106 8.38 -31.76 31.50
C SER A 106 8.96 -32.73 32.55
N GLN A 107 8.27 -33.84 32.81
CA GLN A 107 8.70 -34.91 33.73
C GLN A 107 9.35 -36.11 33.01
N SER A 108 9.40 -36.08 31.68
CA SER A 108 10.10 -37.06 30.82
C SER A 108 11.41 -36.48 30.28
#